data_AF-D8M5P9-F1
#
_entry.id   AF-D8M5P9-F1
#
_cell.length_a   1.000
_cell.length_b   1.000
_cell.length_c   1.000
_cell.angle_alpha   90.00
_cell.angle_beta   90.00
_cell.angle_gamma   90.00
#
_symmetry.space_group_name_H-M   'P 1'
#
loop_
_entity.id
_entity.type
_entity.pdbx_description
1 polymer ?
#
loop_
_entity_poly.entity_id
_entity_poly.type
_entity_poly.pdbx_seq_one_letter_code
_entity_poly.pdbx_strand_id
1 'polypeptide(L)'
;MKRLKQYKPLLEENFSSIGISGNYGLFMRESFDQFRLFCSGRKNCRGMLFDFKVNLLHLANSQLKKRQDLFSLLLDFITPVDDILTIDIPLDPATFHPFVFALCRKRDSKSVHSDNPDLKSLARPLALQYTPELSKVSGQWLVLADNTEIPAILLSPAVLSVLRVSNSLLRLIHVSDHMPPPSDNRAHLSDCSIRIRAKLPAVDRMEVLEDVMKMAFALVDSVAALKPR
;
A
#
# COMPACT_ATOMS: atom_id res chain seq x y z
N MET A 1 13.36 9.62 6.31
CA MET A 1 13.21 9.71 7.78
C MET A 1 12.73 11.07 8.29
N LYS A 2 13.54 12.14 8.34
CA LYS A 2 13.08 13.46 8.86
C LYS A 2 11.78 13.97 8.22
N ARG A 3 11.59 13.73 6.92
CA ARG A 3 10.40 14.16 6.16
C ARG A 3 9.15 13.32 6.42
N LEU A 4 9.28 12.04 6.76
CA LEU A 4 8.11 11.22 7.11
C LEU A 4 7.47 11.71 8.43
N LYS A 5 8.24 12.42 9.27
CA LYS A 5 7.70 13.08 10.47
C LYS A 5 6.70 14.20 10.15
N GLN A 6 6.67 14.73 8.92
CA GLN A 6 5.72 15.77 8.54
C GLN A 6 4.28 15.27 8.49
N TYR A 7 4.07 13.96 8.35
CA TYR A 7 2.73 13.34 8.39
C TYR A 7 2.27 13.03 9.82
N LYS A 8 3.10 13.33 10.83
CA LYS A 8 2.71 13.12 12.23
C LYS A 8 1.39 13.82 12.59
N PRO A 9 1.13 15.10 12.21
CA PRO A 9 -0.13 15.76 12.52
C PRO A 9 -1.34 15.07 11.87
N LEU A 10 -1.22 14.65 10.60
CA LEU A 10 -2.28 13.90 9.90
C LEU A 10 -2.60 12.60 10.65
N LEU A 11 -1.58 11.90 11.14
CA LEU A 11 -1.78 10.68 11.89
C LEU A 11 -2.39 10.97 13.26
N GLU A 12 -1.94 12.01 13.98
CA GLU A 12 -2.44 12.40 15.31
C GLU A 12 -3.90 12.83 15.28
N GLU A 13 -4.37 13.39 14.17
CA GLU A 13 -5.78 13.70 13.96
C GLU A 13 -6.64 12.44 13.78
N ASN A 14 -6.07 11.37 13.22
CA ASN A 14 -6.81 10.19 12.79
C ASN A 14 -6.65 8.97 13.72
N PHE A 15 -5.64 8.95 14.58
CA PHE A 15 -5.31 7.81 15.44
C PHE A 15 -5.05 8.25 16.89
N SER A 16 -5.56 7.47 17.85
CA SER A 16 -5.33 7.71 19.28
C SER A 16 -3.88 7.46 19.72
N SER A 17 -3.18 6.55 19.04
CA SER A 17 -1.82 6.14 19.39
C SER A 17 -0.99 5.95 18.12
N ILE A 18 0.21 6.53 18.12
CA ILE A 18 1.11 6.55 16.96
C ILE A 18 2.54 6.33 17.45
N GLY A 19 3.27 5.50 16.74
CA GLY A 19 4.63 5.11 17.09
C GLY A 19 4.67 3.89 17.99
N ILE A 20 5.82 3.69 18.61
CA ILE A 20 6.12 2.51 19.43
C ILE A 20 5.92 2.87 20.90
N SER A 21 5.34 1.96 21.68
CA SER A 21 5.24 2.12 23.14
C SER A 21 6.62 2.05 23.80
N GLY A 22 6.85 2.90 24.81
CA GLY A 22 8.19 3.20 25.34
C GLY A 22 8.93 4.21 24.46
N ASN A 23 9.87 4.98 25.02
CA ASN A 23 10.49 6.18 24.42
C ASN A 23 11.28 6.00 23.09
N TYR A 24 10.97 4.99 22.28
CA TYR A 24 11.63 4.63 21.02
C TYR A 24 11.26 5.51 19.82
N GLY A 25 10.29 6.42 19.98
CA GLY A 25 9.93 7.44 18.99
C GLY A 25 8.94 6.97 17.93
N LEU A 26 8.79 7.80 16.88
CA LEU A 26 7.74 7.64 15.86
C LEU A 26 7.97 6.45 14.92
N PHE A 27 9.22 6.18 14.55
CA PHE A 27 9.56 5.15 13.57
C PHE A 27 10.50 4.10 14.19
N MET A 28 10.21 2.83 13.94
CA MET A 28 11.11 1.71 14.19
C MET A 28 12.03 1.54 12.99
N ARG A 29 13.33 1.41 13.21
CA ARG A 29 14.25 0.94 12.17
C ARG A 29 14.40 -0.56 12.31
N GLU A 30 13.88 -1.31 11.35
CA GLU A 30 13.99 -2.77 11.32
C GLU A 30 15.33 -3.21 10.73
N SER A 31 15.73 -2.58 9.63
CA SER A 31 16.98 -2.83 8.93
C SER A 31 17.58 -1.51 8.41
N PHE A 32 18.67 -1.57 7.64
CA PHE A 32 19.26 -0.38 7.04
C PHE A 32 18.35 0.28 5.98
N ASP A 33 17.53 -0.51 5.30
CA ASP A 33 16.64 -0.11 4.21
C ASP A 33 15.15 -0.12 4.62
N GLN A 34 14.79 -0.60 5.81
CA GLN A 34 13.40 -0.79 6.23
C GLN A 34 13.06 -0.03 7.51
N PHE A 35 11.98 0.73 7.45
CA PHE A 35 11.46 1.50 8.57
C PHE A 35 9.96 1.26 8.74
N ARG A 36 9.51 1.11 9.99
CA ARG A 36 8.12 0.83 10.32
C ARG A 36 7.52 1.91 11.20
N LEU A 37 6.25 2.17 11.00
CA LEU A 37 5.44 3.07 11.82
C LEU A 37 4.12 2.38 12.11
N PHE A 38 3.77 2.32 13.39
CA PHE A 38 2.53 1.71 13.87
C PHE A 38 1.57 2.80 14.32
N CYS A 39 0.31 2.68 13.90
CA CYS A 39 -0.77 3.56 14.32
C CYS A 39 -1.95 2.70 14.80
N SER A 40 -2.68 3.13 15.83
CA SER A 40 -3.83 2.40 16.36
C SER A 40 -4.91 3.29 16.99
N GLY A 41 -6.10 2.69 17.15
CA GLY A 41 -7.26 3.34 17.74
C GLY A 41 -7.93 4.38 16.84
N ARG A 42 -7.91 4.14 15.52
CA ARG A 42 -8.84 4.76 14.58
C ARG A 42 -10.13 3.93 14.56
N LYS A 43 -11.28 4.57 14.35
CA LYS A 43 -12.54 3.85 14.08
C LYS A 43 -12.36 2.85 12.93
N ASN A 44 -12.94 1.65 13.05
CA ASN A 44 -12.85 0.58 12.05
C ASN A 44 -11.43 0.04 11.77
N CYS A 45 -10.41 0.43 12.55
CA CYS A 45 -9.03 0.06 12.35
C CYS A 45 -8.35 -0.21 13.71
N ARG A 46 -8.19 -1.50 14.05
CA ARG A 46 -7.48 -1.91 15.27
C ARG A 46 -6.02 -1.44 15.26
N GLY A 47 -5.38 -1.53 14.11
CA GLY A 47 -4.02 -1.07 13.89
C GLY A 47 -3.74 -0.88 12.42
N MET A 48 -2.70 -0.11 12.12
CA MET A 48 -2.19 0.16 10.79
C MET A 48 -0.67 0.20 10.85
N LEU A 49 0.00 -0.55 9.98
CA LEU A 49 1.44 -0.55 9.83
C LEU A 49 1.83 0.09 8.51
N PHE A 50 2.64 1.12 8.59
CA PHE A 50 3.33 1.69 7.45
C PHE A 50 4.75 1.14 7.43
N ASP A 51 5.06 0.31 6.44
CA ASP A 51 6.38 -0.25 6.18
C ASP A 51 7.02 0.47 4.98
N PHE A 52 8.08 1.21 5.25
CA PHE A 52 8.85 1.99 4.29
C PHE A 52 10.12 1.22 3.94
N LYS A 53 10.19 0.73 2.70
CA LYS A 53 11.40 0.12 2.15
C LYS A 53 12.07 1.12 1.20
N VAL A 54 13.28 1.55 1.57
CA VAL A 54 14.09 2.53 0.87
C VAL A 54 15.32 1.85 0.31
N ASN A 55 15.43 1.75 -1.01
CA ASN A 55 16.62 1.19 -1.62
C ASN A 55 17.79 2.18 -1.50
N LEU A 56 18.83 1.73 -0.80
CA LEU A 56 20.02 2.51 -0.44
C LEU A 56 20.82 3.06 -1.64
N LEU A 57 20.51 2.65 -2.87
CA LEU A 57 21.14 3.20 -4.08
C LEU A 57 20.81 4.70 -4.27
N HIS A 58 19.64 5.16 -3.82
CA HIS A 58 19.29 6.57 -3.91
C HIS A 58 19.96 7.43 -2.82
N LEU A 59 20.25 6.82 -1.66
CA LEU A 59 21.05 7.43 -0.60
C LEU A 59 22.53 7.54 -1.01
N ALA A 60 23.03 6.56 -1.75
CA ALA A 60 24.35 6.63 -2.36
C ALA A 60 24.47 7.79 -3.35
N ASN A 61 23.47 8.02 -4.21
CA ASN A 61 23.55 9.15 -5.16
C ASN A 61 23.47 10.54 -4.52
N SER A 62 22.95 10.67 -3.28
CA SER A 62 22.91 11.96 -2.57
C SER A 62 24.14 12.24 -1.70
N GLN A 63 24.91 11.22 -1.31
CA GLN A 63 26.09 11.35 -0.43
C GLN A 63 27.40 10.89 -1.09
N LEU A 64 27.36 9.94 -2.02
CA LEU A 64 28.50 9.43 -2.79
C LEU A 64 28.70 10.14 -4.14
N LYS A 65 28.67 11.48 -4.14
CA LYS A 65 29.34 12.24 -5.21
C LYS A 65 30.87 12.26 -5.04
N LYS A 66 31.41 11.57 -4.03
CA LYS A 66 32.85 11.47 -3.79
C LYS A 66 33.23 10.05 -3.34
N ARG A 67 33.76 9.29 -4.29
CA ARG A 67 34.71 8.16 -4.18
C ARG A 67 34.15 6.74 -3.96
N GLN A 68 34.44 5.90 -4.98
CA GLN A 68 34.55 4.42 -5.03
C GLN A 68 33.22 3.66 -4.96
N ASP A 69 32.82 2.73 -5.84
CA ASP A 69 33.50 1.81 -6.77
C ASP A 69 32.70 1.68 -8.09
N LEU A 70 33.38 1.70 -9.26
CA LEU A 70 32.71 1.71 -10.58
C LEU A 70 32.13 0.36 -11.03
N PHE A 71 32.58 -0.76 -10.47
CA PHE A 71 32.19 -2.10 -10.94
C PHE A 71 30.87 -2.62 -10.36
N SER A 72 30.52 -2.24 -9.13
CA SER A 72 29.22 -2.54 -8.52
C SER A 72 28.09 -1.67 -9.10
N LEU A 73 28.40 -0.45 -9.58
CA LEU A 73 27.46 0.43 -10.28
C LEU A 73 27.01 -0.09 -11.66
N LEU A 74 27.79 -0.97 -12.29
CA LEU A 74 27.51 -1.47 -13.65
C LEU A 74 26.51 -2.64 -13.67
N LEU A 75 26.45 -3.46 -12.61
CA LEU A 75 25.51 -4.59 -12.49
C LEU A 75 24.11 -4.14 -12.03
N ASP A 76 24.01 -3.09 -11.22
CA ASP A 76 22.74 -2.57 -10.69
C ASP A 76 22.03 -1.57 -11.64
N PHE A 77 22.63 -1.25 -12.79
CA PHE A 77 22.03 -0.38 -13.82
C PHE A 77 20.80 -1.01 -14.51
N ILE A 78 20.55 -2.31 -14.28
CA ILE A 78 19.59 -3.10 -15.05
C ILE A 78 18.16 -3.07 -14.46
N THR A 79 17.95 -2.67 -13.18
CA THR A 79 16.59 -2.41 -12.69
C THR A 79 16.57 -1.42 -11.52
N PRO A 80 16.08 -0.18 -11.70
CA PRO A 80 15.88 0.72 -10.57
C PRO A 80 14.82 0.11 -9.64
N VAL A 81 15.24 -0.33 -8.46
CA VAL A 81 14.31 -0.80 -7.43
C VAL A 81 13.69 0.44 -6.79
N ASP A 82 12.41 0.66 -7.09
CA ASP A 82 11.64 1.79 -6.54
C ASP A 82 11.61 1.73 -5.00
N ASP A 83 11.72 2.87 -4.33
CA ASP A 83 11.36 2.98 -2.90
C ASP A 83 9.86 2.70 -2.75
N ILE A 84 9.45 1.86 -1.80
CA ILE A 84 8.07 1.38 -1.65
C ILE A 84 7.55 1.69 -0.24
N LEU A 85 6.31 2.19 -0.18
CA LEU A 85 5.47 2.18 1.00
C LEU A 85 4.50 1.00 0.91
N THR A 86 4.50 0.14 1.92
CA THR A 86 3.42 -0.82 2.17
C THR A 86 2.61 -0.35 3.37
N ILE A 87 1.28 -0.29 3.22
CA ILE A 87 0.34 -0.05 4.32
C ILE A 87 -0.40 -1.36 4.55
N ASP A 88 -0.19 -1.99 5.69
CA ASP A 88 -0.87 -3.21 6.12
C ASP A 88 -1.87 -2.87 7.24
N ILE A 89 -3.13 -3.26 7.04
CA ILE A 89 -4.24 -2.91 7.92
C ILE A 89 -4.98 -4.21 8.29
N PRO A 90 -4.72 -4.80 9.46
CA PRO A 90 -5.49 -5.94 9.94
C PRO A 90 -6.96 -5.58 10.08
N LEU A 91 -7.81 -6.44 9.52
CA LEU A 91 -9.26 -6.41 9.68
C LEU A 91 -9.67 -7.43 10.75
N ASP A 92 -10.84 -7.22 11.35
CA ASP A 92 -11.39 -8.16 12.32
C ASP A 92 -12.19 -9.27 11.58
N PRO A 93 -11.73 -10.53 11.61
CA PRO A 93 -12.43 -11.64 10.94
C PRO A 93 -13.86 -11.85 11.42
N ALA A 94 -14.20 -11.42 12.64
CA ALA A 94 -15.55 -11.57 13.19
C ALA A 94 -16.57 -10.61 12.55
N THR A 95 -16.10 -9.50 11.99
CA THR A 95 -16.96 -8.45 11.41
C THR A 95 -16.78 -8.30 9.91
N PHE A 96 -15.66 -8.77 9.37
CA PHE A 96 -15.35 -8.70 7.94
C PHE A 96 -16.20 -9.71 7.16
N HIS A 97 -16.87 -9.25 6.11
CA HIS A 97 -17.48 -10.14 5.13
C HIS A 97 -16.38 -10.74 4.24
N PRO A 98 -16.21 -12.08 4.20
CA PRO A 98 -15.16 -12.70 3.40
C PRO A 98 -15.27 -12.38 1.91
N PHE A 99 -14.22 -11.77 1.34
CA PHE A 99 -14.04 -11.60 -0.10
C PHE A 99 -12.57 -11.34 -0.43
N VAL A 100 -12.23 -11.57 -1.70
CA VAL A 100 -10.91 -11.27 -2.26
C VAL A 100 -11.03 -10.19 -3.34
N PHE A 101 -10.28 -9.11 -3.19
CA PHE A 101 -10.26 -7.99 -4.13
C PHE A 101 -8.84 -7.45 -4.30
N ALA A 102 -8.39 -7.26 -5.54
CA ALA A 102 -7.17 -6.55 -5.85
C ALA A 102 -7.35 -5.54 -6.98
N LEU A 103 -6.88 -4.32 -6.78
CA LEU A 103 -6.73 -3.29 -7.80
C LEU A 103 -5.25 -3.12 -8.13
N CYS A 104 -4.89 -3.31 -9.39
CA CYS A 104 -3.51 -3.16 -9.86
C CYS A 104 -3.46 -2.59 -11.28
N ARG A 105 -2.25 -2.28 -11.76
CA ARG A 105 -2.05 -1.88 -13.15
C ARG A 105 -2.16 -3.11 -14.06
N LYS A 106 -2.74 -2.94 -15.25
CA LYS A 106 -2.86 -4.00 -16.27
C LYS A 106 -1.54 -4.69 -16.57
N ARG A 107 -0.45 -3.91 -16.66
CA ARG A 107 0.92 -4.43 -16.89
C ARG A 107 1.45 -5.31 -15.76
N ASP A 108 1.00 -5.07 -14.51
CA ASP A 108 1.47 -5.76 -13.31
C ASP A 108 0.54 -6.94 -12.95
N SER A 109 -0.63 -7.06 -13.61
CA SER A 109 -1.69 -8.02 -13.28
C SER A 109 -1.23 -9.48 -13.22
N LYS A 110 -0.39 -9.92 -14.16
CA LYS A 110 0.11 -11.30 -14.20
C LYS A 110 1.00 -11.62 -13.00
N SER A 111 1.91 -10.71 -12.63
CA SER A 111 2.76 -10.88 -11.45
C SER A 111 1.90 -10.83 -10.18
N VAL A 112 1.00 -9.85 -10.06
CA VAL A 112 0.11 -9.75 -8.90
C VAL A 112 -0.71 -11.04 -8.73
N HIS A 113 -1.23 -11.61 -9.82
CA HIS A 113 -1.99 -12.86 -9.79
C HIS A 113 -1.12 -14.09 -9.46
N SER A 114 0.14 -14.16 -9.91
CA SER A 114 1.04 -15.28 -9.60
C SER A 114 1.63 -15.22 -8.20
N ASP A 115 1.93 -14.01 -7.72
CA ASP A 115 2.67 -13.77 -6.49
C ASP A 115 1.77 -13.85 -5.24
N ASN A 116 0.45 -13.80 -5.43
CA ASN A 116 -0.55 -13.89 -4.36
C ASN A 116 -1.41 -15.15 -4.58
N PRO A 117 -1.17 -16.23 -3.81
CA PRO A 117 -1.85 -17.52 -3.98
C PRO A 117 -3.37 -17.46 -3.89
N ASP A 118 -3.91 -16.59 -3.04
CA ASP A 118 -5.34 -16.32 -2.87
C ASP A 118 -5.96 -15.67 -4.12
N LEU A 119 -5.28 -14.69 -4.73
CA LEU A 119 -5.72 -14.15 -6.02
C LEU A 119 -5.69 -15.21 -7.12
N LYS A 120 -4.70 -16.10 -7.09
CA LYS A 120 -4.59 -17.19 -8.07
C LYS A 120 -5.78 -18.15 -8.00
N SER A 121 -6.15 -18.55 -6.79
CA SER A 121 -7.20 -19.53 -6.54
C SER A 121 -8.59 -18.93 -6.69
N LEU A 122 -8.85 -17.75 -6.13
CA LEU A 122 -10.19 -17.20 -5.95
C LEU A 122 -10.53 -16.06 -6.93
N ALA A 123 -9.56 -15.20 -7.25
CA ALA A 123 -9.85 -13.98 -8.01
C ALA A 123 -9.73 -14.17 -9.54
N ARG A 124 -10.57 -13.42 -10.27
CA ARG A 124 -10.51 -13.31 -11.74
C ARG A 124 -10.56 -11.83 -12.18
N PRO A 125 -9.93 -11.49 -13.32
CA PRO A 125 -10.09 -10.17 -13.93
C PRO A 125 -11.55 -9.85 -14.20
N LEU A 126 -12.04 -8.74 -13.66
CA LEU A 126 -13.40 -8.28 -13.92
C LEU A 126 -13.49 -7.48 -15.22
N ALA A 127 -14.59 -7.68 -15.94
CA ALA A 127 -14.95 -6.87 -17.10
C ALA A 127 -15.32 -5.44 -16.68
N LEU A 128 -15.09 -4.47 -17.58
CA LEU A 128 -15.31 -3.04 -17.31
C LEU A 128 -16.75 -2.70 -16.91
N GLN A 129 -17.75 -3.50 -17.30
CA GLN A 129 -19.15 -3.31 -16.90
C GLN A 129 -19.35 -3.41 -15.39
N TYR A 130 -18.50 -4.17 -14.68
CA TYR A 130 -18.51 -4.30 -13.22
C TYR A 130 -17.61 -3.27 -12.54
N THR A 131 -16.82 -2.52 -13.33
CA THR A 131 -15.93 -1.45 -12.85
C THR A 131 -16.06 -0.20 -13.71
N PRO A 132 -17.28 0.36 -13.89
CA PRO A 132 -17.49 1.49 -14.80
C PRO A 132 -16.68 2.71 -14.38
N GLU A 133 -16.43 2.87 -13.08
CA GLU A 133 -15.61 3.94 -12.52
C GLU A 133 -14.16 3.94 -13.04
N LEU A 134 -13.61 2.77 -13.40
CA LEU A 134 -12.27 2.68 -13.99
C LEU A 134 -12.19 3.24 -15.41
N SER A 135 -13.32 3.34 -16.12
CA SER A 135 -13.36 4.01 -17.44
C SER A 135 -13.13 5.51 -17.33
N LYS A 136 -13.36 6.10 -16.14
CA LYS A 136 -13.18 7.53 -15.85
C LYS A 136 -11.73 7.89 -15.46
N VAL A 137 -10.81 6.92 -15.49
CA VAL A 137 -9.39 7.12 -15.18
C VAL A 137 -8.52 6.64 -16.35
N SER A 138 -7.19 6.62 -16.19
CA SER A 138 -6.20 6.44 -17.26
C SER A 138 -6.25 5.11 -18.07
N GLY A 139 -7.28 4.27 -17.91
CA GLY A 139 -7.44 2.99 -18.63
C GLY A 139 -6.36 1.94 -18.33
N GLN A 140 -5.41 2.25 -17.44
CA GLN A 140 -4.26 1.42 -17.08
C GLN A 140 -4.53 0.47 -15.91
N TRP A 141 -5.72 0.55 -15.31
CA TRP A 141 -6.09 -0.18 -14.11
C TRP A 141 -6.96 -1.39 -14.41
N LEU A 142 -6.86 -2.40 -13.57
CA LEU A 142 -7.63 -3.64 -13.61
C LEU A 142 -7.98 -4.07 -12.19
N VAL A 143 -9.19 -4.60 -12.02
CA VAL A 143 -9.61 -5.28 -10.80
C VAL A 143 -9.57 -6.79 -11.00
N LEU A 144 -8.99 -7.49 -10.03
CA LEU A 144 -9.13 -8.92 -9.82
C LEU A 144 -10.04 -9.09 -8.60
N ALA A 145 -11.13 -9.84 -8.71
CA ALA A 145 -11.96 -10.13 -7.54
C ALA A 145 -12.66 -11.48 -7.68
N ASP A 146 -13.15 -12.02 -6.58
CA ASP A 146 -14.01 -13.21 -6.53
C ASP A 146 -15.50 -12.87 -6.75
N ASN A 147 -15.88 -11.60 -6.57
CA ASN A 147 -17.24 -11.12 -6.76
C ASN A 147 -17.30 -9.82 -7.58
N THR A 148 -18.50 -9.52 -8.09
CA THR A 148 -18.75 -8.35 -8.95
C THR A 148 -19.35 -7.16 -8.22
N GLU A 149 -19.82 -7.33 -6.98
CA GLU A 149 -20.49 -6.28 -6.20
C GLU A 149 -19.51 -5.38 -5.43
N ILE A 150 -18.41 -5.93 -4.92
CA ILE A 150 -17.42 -5.21 -4.10
C ILE A 150 -16.72 -4.06 -4.82
N PRO A 151 -16.33 -4.17 -6.10
CA PRO A 151 -15.65 -3.08 -6.79
C PRO A 151 -16.45 -1.78 -6.80
N ALA A 152 -17.79 -1.82 -6.84
CA ALA A 152 -18.62 -0.63 -6.80
C ALA A 152 -18.50 0.15 -5.48
N ILE A 153 -18.14 -0.54 -4.39
CA ILE A 153 -17.99 0.04 -3.05
C ILE A 153 -16.54 0.45 -2.81
N LEU A 154 -15.57 -0.38 -3.22
CA LEU A 154 -14.15 -0.12 -2.98
C LEU A 154 -13.53 0.88 -3.95
N LEU A 155 -14.07 1.05 -5.16
CA LEU A 155 -13.66 2.10 -6.10
C LEU A 155 -14.28 3.45 -5.70
N SER A 156 -14.07 3.85 -4.45
CA SER A 156 -14.58 5.09 -3.88
C SER A 156 -13.97 6.33 -4.56
N PRO A 157 -14.58 7.52 -4.42
CA PRO A 157 -14.02 8.76 -4.96
C PRO A 157 -12.58 9.04 -4.52
N ALA A 158 -12.20 8.62 -3.30
CA ALA A 158 -10.85 8.76 -2.76
C ALA A 158 -9.84 7.84 -3.46
N VAL A 159 -10.25 6.62 -3.85
CA VAL A 159 -9.41 5.74 -4.67
C VAL A 159 -9.26 6.35 -6.06
N LEU A 160 -10.37 6.74 -6.69
CA LEU A 160 -10.37 7.28 -8.05
C LEU A 160 -9.55 8.57 -8.18
N SER A 161 -9.52 9.45 -7.16
CA SER A 161 -8.68 10.66 -7.19
C SER A 161 -7.20 10.32 -7.29
N VAL A 162 -6.72 9.33 -6.52
CA VAL A 162 -5.34 8.83 -6.58
C VAL A 162 -5.03 8.16 -7.92
N LEU A 163 -6.00 7.49 -8.54
CA LEU A 163 -5.82 6.84 -9.86
C LEU A 163 -5.76 7.84 -11.03
N ARG A 164 -6.40 9.01 -10.91
CA ARG A 164 -6.45 10.05 -11.95
C ARG A 164 -5.12 10.75 -12.16
N VAL A 165 -4.28 10.80 -11.12
CA VAL A 165 -2.95 11.42 -11.20
C VAL A 165 -2.09 10.70 -12.23
N SER A 166 -1.59 11.43 -13.23
CA SER A 166 -0.65 10.90 -14.22
C SER A 166 0.62 10.45 -13.50
N ASN A 167 1.00 9.17 -13.68
CA ASN A 167 2.02 8.50 -12.86
C ASN A 167 1.66 8.30 -11.38
N SER A 168 0.40 7.98 -11.08
CA SER A 168 -0.06 7.57 -9.74
C SER A 168 0.95 6.67 -9.03
N LEU A 169 1.29 7.00 -7.79
CA LEU A 169 2.24 6.24 -6.99
C LEU A 169 1.71 4.85 -6.63
N LEU A 170 0.40 4.67 -6.65
CA LEU A 170 -0.25 3.42 -6.30
C LEU A 170 0.21 2.28 -7.24
N ARG A 171 0.46 1.12 -6.65
CA ARG A 171 0.84 -0.11 -7.35
C ARG A 171 -0.18 -1.23 -7.12
N LEU A 172 -0.64 -1.37 -5.89
CA LEU A 172 -1.57 -2.43 -5.50
C LEU A 172 -2.47 -1.94 -4.37
N ILE A 173 -3.75 -2.25 -4.45
CA ILE A 173 -4.63 -2.40 -3.30
C ILE A 173 -5.06 -3.86 -3.30
N HIS A 174 -4.91 -4.54 -2.17
CA HIS A 174 -5.30 -5.94 -2.00
C HIS A 174 -6.09 -6.07 -0.70
N VAL A 175 -7.28 -6.64 -0.75
CA VAL A 175 -8.12 -6.96 0.40
C VAL A 175 -8.42 -8.45 0.34
N SER A 176 -8.17 -9.15 1.43
CA SER A 176 -8.34 -10.60 1.49
C SER A 176 -8.58 -11.04 2.94
N ASP A 177 -9.41 -12.06 3.13
CA ASP A 177 -9.56 -12.85 4.34
C ASP A 177 -8.46 -13.91 4.51
N HIS A 178 -7.74 -14.21 3.43
CA HIS A 178 -6.63 -15.16 3.37
C HIS A 178 -5.36 -14.53 2.78
N MET A 179 -5.03 -13.31 3.25
CA MET A 179 -3.85 -12.56 2.87
C MET A 179 -2.60 -13.43 3.02
N PRO A 180 -1.85 -13.66 1.94
CA PRO A 180 -0.65 -14.45 2.03
C PRO A 180 0.40 -13.73 2.88
N PRO A 181 1.20 -14.49 3.64
CA PRO A 181 2.32 -13.93 4.35
C PRO A 181 3.23 -13.22 3.33
N PRO A 182 3.77 -12.05 3.68
CA PRO A 182 4.73 -11.37 2.84
C PRO A 182 5.93 -12.28 2.57
N SER A 183 6.39 -12.32 1.31
CA SER A 183 7.57 -13.09 0.91
C SER A 183 8.90 -12.41 1.28
N ASP A 184 8.84 -11.20 1.83
CA ASP A 184 9.96 -10.41 2.33
C ASP A 184 9.89 -10.24 3.86
N ASN A 185 10.86 -9.53 4.43
CA ASN A 185 10.95 -9.26 5.88
C ASN A 185 9.86 -8.29 6.40
N ARG A 186 8.68 -8.20 5.77
CA ARG A 186 7.55 -7.43 6.29
C ARG A 186 6.85 -8.22 7.39
N ALA A 187 6.29 -7.50 8.37
CA ALA A 187 5.51 -8.13 9.42
C ALA A 187 4.18 -8.64 8.85
N HIS A 188 3.85 -9.91 9.11
CA HIS A 188 2.51 -10.44 8.83
C HIS A 188 1.60 -10.13 10.01
N LEU A 189 0.66 -9.21 9.83
CA LEU A 189 -0.20 -8.76 10.93
C LEU A 189 -1.46 -9.61 11.11
N SER A 190 -2.02 -10.11 10.03
CA SER A 190 -3.29 -10.85 10.00
C SER A 190 -3.48 -11.50 8.65
N ASP A 191 -4.14 -12.66 8.63
CA ASP A 191 -4.63 -13.30 7.40
C ASP A 191 -5.82 -12.50 6.82
N CYS A 192 -6.62 -11.86 7.67
CA CYS A 192 -7.67 -10.95 7.23
C CYS A 192 -7.16 -9.50 7.25
N SER A 193 -6.85 -8.92 6.09
CA SER A 193 -6.24 -7.58 6.02
C SER A 193 -6.43 -6.85 4.69
N ILE A 194 -6.20 -5.54 4.74
CA ILE A 194 -6.00 -4.67 3.58
C ILE A 194 -4.50 -4.41 3.46
N ARG A 195 -3.94 -4.63 2.27
CA ARG A 195 -2.56 -4.33 1.90
C ARG A 195 -2.51 -3.37 0.73
N ILE A 196 -1.94 -2.19 0.95
CA ILE A 196 -1.73 -1.17 -0.08
C ILE A 196 -0.24 -1.05 -0.35
N ARG A 197 0.16 -1.08 -1.63
CA ARG A 197 1.54 -0.79 -2.05
C ARG A 197 1.56 0.45 -2.92
N ALA A 198 2.41 1.40 -2.57
CA ALA A 198 2.65 2.61 -3.35
C ALA A 198 4.15 2.85 -3.48
N LYS A 199 4.57 3.45 -4.60
CA LYS A 199 5.92 3.98 -4.77
C LYS A 199 6.08 5.20 -3.87
N LEU A 200 7.19 5.28 -3.14
CA LEU A 200 7.54 6.50 -2.42
C LEU A 200 7.91 7.58 -3.44
N PRO A 201 7.30 8.77 -3.35
CA PRO A 201 7.60 9.84 -4.27
C PRO A 201 9.03 10.36 -4.06
N ALA A 202 9.56 10.99 -5.11
CA ALA A 202 10.72 11.84 -4.97
C ALA A 202 10.41 13.01 -4.00
N VAL A 203 11.48 13.60 -3.48
CA VAL A 203 11.46 14.61 -2.41
C VAL A 203 10.48 15.76 -2.65
N ASP A 204 10.30 16.14 -3.91
CA ASP A 204 9.49 17.24 -4.39
C ASP A 204 7.99 16.94 -4.46
N ARG A 205 7.57 15.67 -4.33
CA ARG A 205 6.16 15.24 -4.52
C ARG A 205 5.55 14.56 -3.31
N MET A 206 6.00 14.97 -2.12
CA MET A 206 5.55 14.38 -0.87
C MET A 206 4.05 14.65 -0.58
N GLU A 207 3.45 15.69 -1.14
CA GLU A 207 1.99 15.94 -1.04
C GLU A 207 1.17 14.76 -1.57
N VAL A 208 1.62 14.11 -2.65
CA VAL A 208 0.94 12.96 -3.27
C VAL A 208 0.90 11.75 -2.33
N LEU A 209 1.86 11.63 -1.42
CA LEU A 209 1.87 10.55 -0.43
C LEU A 209 0.77 10.77 0.63
N GLU A 210 0.44 12.03 0.93
CA GLU A 210 -0.65 12.36 1.84
C GLU A 210 -1.99 11.88 1.29
N ASP A 211 -2.23 12.08 -0.02
CA ASP A 211 -3.42 11.59 -0.70
C ASP A 211 -3.53 10.07 -0.63
N VAL A 212 -2.41 9.34 -0.75
CA VAL A 212 -2.39 7.88 -0.60
C VAL A 212 -2.74 7.45 0.83
N MET A 213 -2.25 8.17 1.86
CA MET A 213 -2.60 7.89 3.25
C MET A 213 -4.08 8.17 3.52
N LYS A 214 -4.60 9.30 3.06
CA LYS A 214 -6.03 9.66 3.16
C LYS A 214 -6.92 8.66 2.42
N MET A 215 -6.49 8.20 1.25
CA MET A 215 -7.16 7.13 0.51
C MET A 215 -7.18 5.82 1.30
N ALA A 216 -6.08 5.43 1.95
CA ALA A 216 -6.04 4.24 2.79
C ALA A 216 -7.06 4.33 3.93
N PHE A 217 -7.21 5.48 4.56
CA PHE A 217 -8.21 5.73 5.60
C PHE A 217 -9.64 5.57 5.07
N ALA A 218 -9.95 6.20 3.94
CA ALA A 218 -11.26 6.09 3.31
C ALA A 218 -11.58 4.66 2.85
N LEU A 219 -10.57 3.90 2.43
CA LEU A 219 -10.73 2.51 2.04
C LEU A 219 -11.11 1.62 3.22
N VAL A 220 -10.46 1.81 4.39
CA VAL A 220 -10.86 1.12 5.63
C VAL A 220 -12.32 1.37 5.95
N ASP A 221 -12.74 2.63 5.90
CA ASP A 221 -14.12 3.02 6.20
C ASP A 221 -15.12 2.42 5.18
N SER A 222 -14.70 2.30 3.92
CA SER A 222 -15.49 1.67 2.85
C SER A 222 -15.62 0.16 3.05
N VAL A 223 -14.53 -0.52 3.45
CA VAL A 223 -14.55 -1.95 3.77
C VAL A 223 -15.42 -2.23 5.00
N ALA A 224 -15.33 -1.40 6.04
CA ALA A 224 -16.14 -1.57 7.24
C ALA A 224 -17.64 -1.28 7.03
N ALA A 225 -18.00 -0.53 5.99
CA ALA A 225 -19.39 -0.30 5.61
C ALA A 225 -20.05 -1.53 4.94
N LEU A 226 -19.25 -2.51 4.50
CA LEU A 226 -19.74 -3.77 3.96
C LEU A 226 -20.37 -4.58 5.09
N LYS A 227 -21.70 -4.62 5.13
CA LYS A 227 -22.42 -5.47 6.08
C LYS A 227 -22.37 -6.93 5.62
N PRO A 228 -22.10 -7.89 6.50
CA PRO A 228 -22.36 -9.29 6.21
C PRO A 228 -23.87 -9.45 5.95
N ARG A 229 -24.22 -10.15 4.87
CA ARG A 229 -25.62 -10.55 4.60
C ARG A 229 -26.07 -11.63 5.56
#